data_AF-A0A177WTP0-F1
#
_entry.id   AF-A0A177WTP0-F1
#
_cell.length_a   1.000
_cell.length_b   1.000
_cell.length_c   1.000
_cell.angle_alpha   90.00
_cell.angle_beta   90.00
_cell.angle_gamma   90.00
#
_symmetry.space_group_name_H-M   'P 1'
#
loop_
_entity.id
_entity.type
_entity.pdbx_description
1 polymer ?
#
loop_
_entity_poly.entity_id
_entity_poly.type
_entity_poly.pdbx_seq_one_letter_code
_entity_poly.pdbx_strand_id
1 'polypeptide(L)'
;MWALLNALAYTHKHHLIHRDIKPSNFLYNRKTQTGVLVDFGLAQEESFKLTGKLQDGGAKGYTEAEYIQKANSRSKRRRMGYFVPDTRPSIRASRAGTRGFRAPEVLLKVVNQTRAIDVWSVGVILLCIATGNFPFFQSNDDQDALLEIASIFGLTEMRKAAVKLVGF
;
A
#
# COMPACT_ATOMS: atom_id res chain seq x y z
N MET A 1 -12.74 8.90 15.15
CA MET A 1 -12.70 8.75 13.68
C MET A 1 -13.04 10.02 12.93
N TRP A 2 -14.16 10.70 13.21
CA TRP A 2 -14.55 11.92 12.48
C TRP A 2 -13.43 12.98 12.37
N ALA A 3 -12.80 13.36 13.48
CA ALA A 3 -11.72 14.37 13.48
C ALA A 3 -10.52 13.96 12.61
N LEU A 4 -10.15 12.68 12.61
CA LEU A 4 -9.07 12.14 11.78
C LEU A 4 -9.43 12.18 10.29
N LEU A 5 -10.64 11.76 9.94
CA LEU A 5 -11.13 11.82 8.56
C LEU A 5 -11.22 13.27 8.06
N ASN A 6 -11.63 14.21 8.90
CA ASN A 6 -11.69 15.62 8.56
C ASN A 6 -10.29 16.21 8.30
N ALA A 7 -9.31 15.92 9.16
CA ALA A 7 -7.92 16.34 8.97
C ALA A 7 -7.30 15.71 7.70
N LEU A 8 -7.61 14.43 7.45
CA LEU A 8 -7.12 13.74 6.25
C LEU A 8 -7.76 14.30 4.98
N ALA A 9 -9.08 14.54 4.98
CA ALA A 9 -9.78 15.15 3.86
C ALA A 9 -9.20 16.53 3.51
N TYR A 10 -8.85 17.34 4.51
CA TYR A 10 -8.14 18.60 4.29
C TYR A 10 -6.77 18.40 3.65
N THR A 11 -5.97 17.46 4.18
CA THR A 11 -4.65 17.11 3.62
C THR A 11 -4.75 16.67 2.16
N HIS A 12 -5.71 15.79 1.87
CA HIS A 12 -5.97 15.22 0.55
C HIS A 12 -6.55 16.23 -0.45
N LYS A 13 -7.24 17.26 0.02
CA LYS A 13 -7.71 18.40 -0.80
C LYS A 13 -6.54 19.24 -1.33
N HIS A 14 -5.42 19.27 -0.60
CA HIS A 14 -4.18 19.95 -1.00
C HIS A 14 -3.21 19.03 -1.75
N HIS A 15 -3.69 17.91 -2.29
CA HIS A 15 -2.89 16.93 -3.04
C HIS A 15 -1.69 16.38 -2.27
N LEU A 16 -1.77 16.34 -0.93
CA LEU A 16 -0.74 15.76 -0.09
C LEU A 16 -1.10 14.33 0.29
N ILE A 17 -0.13 13.44 0.20
CA ILE A 17 -0.13 12.09 0.78
C ILE A 17 0.71 12.18 2.06
N HIS A 18 0.12 11.86 3.20
CA HIS A 18 0.81 11.95 4.49
C HIS A 18 1.86 10.85 4.66
N ARG A 19 1.59 9.63 4.16
CA ARG A 19 2.45 8.44 4.15
C ARG A 19 2.76 7.80 5.51
N ASP A 20 2.49 8.50 6.61
CA ASP A 20 2.71 7.99 7.98
C ASP A 20 1.52 8.23 8.92
N ILE A 21 0.30 7.94 8.45
CA ILE A 21 -0.90 7.97 9.28
C ILE A 21 -0.84 6.81 10.29
N LYS A 22 -0.80 7.13 11.58
CA LYS A 22 -0.79 6.19 12.71
C LYS A 22 -1.24 6.91 13.99
N PRO A 23 -1.62 6.21 15.07
CA PRO A 23 -2.13 6.85 16.28
C PRO A 23 -1.20 7.89 16.91
N SER A 24 0.13 7.66 16.87
CA SER A 24 1.10 8.62 17.42
C SER A 24 1.14 9.96 16.66
N ASN A 25 0.70 9.97 15.40
CA ASN A 25 0.72 11.15 14.53
C ASN A 25 -0.66 11.85 14.48
N PHE A 26 -1.61 11.41 15.30
CA PHE A 26 -2.90 12.07 15.47
C PHE A 26 -3.13 12.43 16.93
N LEU A 27 -2.88 13.69 17.27
CA LEU A 27 -3.06 14.19 18.63
C LEU A 27 -4.55 14.43 18.86
N TYR A 28 -5.16 13.67 19.78
CA TYR A 28 -6.58 13.78 20.07
C TYR A 28 -6.83 14.19 21.52
N ASN A 29 -7.57 15.27 21.71
CA ASN A 29 -8.02 15.73 23.01
C ASN A 29 -9.45 15.25 23.26
N ARG A 30 -9.61 14.29 24.19
CA ARG A 30 -10.92 13.72 24.55
C ARG A 30 -11.87 14.73 25.19
N LYS A 31 -11.36 15.69 25.97
CA LYS A 31 -12.19 16.68 26.68
C LYS A 31 -12.82 17.67 25.71
N THR A 32 -12.04 18.15 24.74
CA THR A 32 -12.50 19.11 23.73
C THR A 32 -13.03 18.45 22.46
N GLN A 33 -12.90 17.11 22.34
CA GLN A 33 -13.24 16.33 21.15
C GLN A 33 -12.57 16.84 19.86
N THR A 34 -11.41 17.47 20.00
CA THR A 34 -10.62 18.00 18.88
C THR A 34 -9.43 17.10 18.59
N GLY A 35 -9.01 17.05 17.32
CA GLY A 35 -7.82 16.32 16.92
C GLY A 35 -7.02 17.02 15.85
N VAL A 36 -5.71 16.81 15.87
CA VAL A 36 -4.74 17.43 14.97
C VAL A 36 -3.85 16.34 14.37
N LEU A 37 -3.75 16.34 13.04
CA LEU A 37 -2.80 15.51 12.31
C LEU A 37 -1.44 16.21 12.29
N VAL A 38 -0.39 15.49 12.67
CA VAL A 38 0.98 16.02 12.81
C VAL A 38 1.99 15.13 12.08
N ASP A 39 3.22 15.64 11.97
CA ASP A 39 4.38 14.94 11.38
C ASP A 39 4.25 14.64 9.87
N PHE A 40 4.41 15.70 9.08
CA PHE A 40 4.49 15.66 7.62
C PHE A 40 5.92 15.35 7.12
N GLY A 41 6.82 14.85 7.97
CA GLY A 41 8.23 14.60 7.58
C GLY A 41 8.40 13.55 6.48
N LEU A 42 7.41 12.67 6.31
CA LEU A 42 7.37 11.67 5.24
C LEU A 42 6.35 12.02 4.14
N ALA A 43 5.72 13.19 4.19
CA ALA A 43 4.67 13.56 3.26
C ALA A 43 5.20 13.78 1.84
N GLN A 44 4.33 13.54 0.85
CA GLN A 44 4.64 13.69 -0.56
C GLN A 44 3.46 14.34 -1.29
N GLU A 45 3.74 15.19 -2.25
CA GLU A 45 2.72 15.68 -3.19
C GLU A 45 2.33 14.57 -4.18
N GLU A 46 1.02 14.36 -4.36
CA GLU A 46 0.48 13.42 -5.32
C GLU A 46 0.86 13.87 -6.74
N SER A 47 1.97 13.35 -7.25
CA SER A 47 2.42 13.62 -8.61
C SER A 47 1.50 12.90 -9.59
N PHE A 48 0.61 13.63 -10.25
CA PHE A 48 -0.05 13.14 -11.46
C PHE A 48 1.01 13.02 -12.54
N LYS A 49 1.60 11.82 -12.70
CA LYS A 49 2.28 11.52 -13.95
C LYS A 49 1.21 11.53 -15.02
N LEU A 50 1.11 12.64 -15.76
CA LEU A 50 0.46 12.65 -17.07
C LEU A 50 0.98 11.42 -17.79
N THR A 51 0.07 10.52 -18.15
CA THR A 51 0.31 9.39 -19.05
C THR A 51 0.76 9.95 -20.39
N GLY A 52 2.03 10.33 -20.48
CA GLY A 52 2.54 11.18 -21.54
C GLY A 52 4.05 11.05 -21.70
N LYS A 53 4.53 9.81 -21.67
CA LYS A 53 5.69 9.25 -22.40
C LYS A 53 5.95 7.88 -21.82
N LEU A 54 5.48 6.86 -22.55
CA LEU A 54 6.04 5.52 -22.49
C LEU A 54 7.56 5.68 -22.61
N GLN A 55 8.30 5.40 -21.55
CA GLN A 55 9.67 4.97 -21.74
C GLN A 55 9.56 3.62 -22.42
N ASP A 56 9.95 3.60 -23.69
CA ASP A 56 10.10 2.44 -24.54
C ASP A 56 10.69 1.27 -23.77
N GLY A 57 9.88 0.24 -23.58
CA GLY A 57 10.20 -0.98 -22.87
C GLY A 57 9.09 -1.97 -23.16
N GLY A 58 9.07 -2.47 -24.40
CA GLY A 58 7.99 -3.26 -25.00
C GLY A 58 7.51 -4.45 -24.18
N ALA A 59 6.57 -4.22 -23.26
CA ALA A 59 5.77 -5.26 -22.65
C ALA A 59 4.45 -5.37 -23.44
N LYS A 60 4.30 -6.45 -24.23
CA LYS A 60 3.02 -6.81 -24.84
C LYS A 60 1.98 -6.97 -23.73
N GLY A 61 0.87 -6.21 -23.82
CA GLY A 61 -0.25 -6.31 -22.88
C GLY A 61 -0.89 -7.69 -22.94
N TYR A 62 -1.12 -8.30 -21.78
CA TYR A 62 -1.85 -9.56 -21.62
C TYR A 62 -3.19 -9.26 -20.94
N THR A 63 -4.24 -9.94 -21.38
CA THR A 63 -5.55 -9.90 -20.71
C THR A 63 -5.50 -10.65 -19.37
N GLU A 64 -6.44 -10.33 -18.47
CA GLU A 64 -6.57 -10.94 -17.14
C GLU A 64 -6.63 -12.48 -17.20
N ALA A 65 -7.40 -13.01 -18.15
CA ALA A 65 -7.53 -14.44 -18.38
C ALA A 65 -6.19 -15.07 -18.79
N GLU A 66 -5.42 -14.39 -19.65
CA GLU A 66 -4.11 -14.85 -20.10
C GLU A 66 -3.06 -14.84 -18.99
N TYR A 67 -3.09 -13.83 -18.10
CA TYR A 67 -2.15 -13.76 -16.98
C TYR A 67 -2.39 -14.88 -15.96
N ILE A 68 -3.66 -15.12 -15.59
CA ILE A 68 -4.04 -16.19 -14.67
C ILE A 68 -3.70 -17.56 -15.26
N GLN A 69 -3.94 -17.78 -16.55
CA GLN A 69 -3.61 -19.03 -17.24
C GLN A 69 -2.08 -19.24 -17.35
N LYS A 70 -1.29 -18.18 -17.56
CA LYS A 70 0.18 -18.23 -17.54
C LYS A 70 0.75 -18.49 -16.15
N ALA A 71 0.17 -17.88 -15.12
CA ALA A 71 0.58 -18.09 -13.73
C ALA A 71 0.36 -19.55 -13.30
N ASN A 72 -0.79 -20.12 -13.67
CA ASN A 72 -1.13 -21.52 -13.38
C ASN A 72 -0.27 -22.52 -14.17
N SER A 73 0.05 -22.24 -15.43
CA SER A 73 0.94 -23.10 -16.24
C SER A 73 2.42 -23.02 -15.82
N ARG A 74 2.90 -21.85 -15.34
CA ARG A 74 4.25 -21.68 -14.78
C ARG A 74 4.48 -22.40 -13.46
N SER A 75 3.42 -22.66 -12.68
CA SER A 75 3.53 -23.35 -11.39
C SER A 75 3.96 -24.83 -11.53
N LYS A 76 3.80 -25.44 -12.71
CA LYS A 76 4.10 -26.86 -12.93
C LYS A 76 5.58 -27.15 -13.24
N ARG A 77 6.42 -26.12 -13.46
CA ARG A 77 7.79 -26.31 -13.99
C ARG A 77 8.83 -25.29 -13.52
N ARG A 78 8.96 -25.03 -12.22
CA ARG A 78 10.11 -24.28 -11.69
C ARG A 78 10.86 -25.11 -10.65
N ARG A 79 12.14 -25.35 -10.92
CA ARG A 79 13.14 -25.53 -9.86
C ARG A 79 13.13 -24.26 -9.02
N MET A 80 12.90 -24.40 -7.72
CA MET A 80 13.04 -23.33 -6.74
C MET A 80 14.48 -22.82 -6.78
N GLY A 81 14.67 -21.54 -7.10
CA GLY A 81 15.98 -20.91 -7.22
C GLY A 81 15.92 -19.57 -7.95
N TYR A 82 16.85 -18.68 -7.61
CA TYR A 82 17.09 -17.41 -8.29
C TYR A 82 18.06 -17.64 -9.46
N PHE A 83 17.83 -17.00 -10.61
CA PHE A 83 18.82 -16.99 -11.70
C PHE A 83 20.00 -16.11 -11.26
N VAL A 84 21.21 -16.67 -11.30
CA VAL A 84 22.42 -16.04 -10.72
C VAL A 84 22.80 -14.70 -11.39
N PRO A 85 22.44 -14.42 -12.66
CA PRO A 85 22.39 -13.06 -13.16
C PRO A 85 20.94 -12.63 -13.42
N ASP A 86 20.31 -11.98 -12.43
CA ASP A 86 19.05 -11.24 -12.66
C ASP A 86 19.40 -9.85 -13.18
N THR A 87 19.22 -9.63 -14.49
CA THR A 87 19.56 -8.37 -15.19
C THR A 87 18.44 -7.33 -15.14
N ARG A 88 17.32 -7.63 -14.48
CA ARG A 88 16.19 -6.70 -14.40
C ARG A 88 16.55 -5.52 -13.48
N PRO A 89 16.19 -4.28 -13.85
CA PRO A 89 16.45 -3.11 -13.01
C PRO A 89 15.70 -3.24 -11.67
N SER A 90 16.34 -2.81 -10.58
CA SER A 90 15.71 -2.79 -9.26
C SER A 90 14.58 -1.76 -9.24
N ILE A 91 13.36 -2.20 -8.92
CA ILE A 91 12.21 -1.30 -8.77
C ILE A 91 12.44 -0.41 -7.55
N ARG A 92 12.52 0.91 -7.77
CA ARG A 92 12.66 1.93 -6.72
C ARG A 92 11.31 2.59 -6.43
N ALA A 93 10.46 1.91 -5.68
CA ALA A 93 9.23 2.51 -5.12
C ALA A 93 9.47 2.97 -3.68
N SER A 94 8.85 4.09 -3.29
CA SER A 94 8.95 4.61 -1.92
C SER A 94 8.23 3.66 -0.95
N ARG A 95 8.91 3.31 0.14
CA ARG A 95 8.37 2.49 1.24
C ARG A 95 8.33 3.26 2.57
N ALA A 96 8.40 4.58 2.51
CA ALA A 96 8.29 5.43 3.70
C ALA A 96 6.94 5.19 4.41
N GLY A 97 6.95 5.24 5.75
CA GLY A 97 5.80 4.98 6.62
C GLY A 97 6.09 3.88 7.65
N THR A 98 5.24 3.76 8.67
CA THR A 98 5.39 2.80 9.77
C THR A 98 4.83 1.42 9.44
N ARG A 99 5.54 0.35 9.82
CA ARG A 99 5.06 -1.05 9.65
C ARG A 99 3.72 -1.25 10.35
N GLY A 100 2.91 -2.17 9.84
CA GLY A 100 1.54 -2.40 10.29
C GLY A 100 0.50 -1.40 9.78
N PHE A 101 0.90 -0.20 9.34
CA PHE A 101 -0.01 0.82 8.77
C PHE A 101 0.11 0.97 7.25
N ARG A 102 1.10 0.32 6.62
CA ARG A 102 1.35 0.41 5.18
C ARG A 102 0.28 -0.33 4.39
N ALA A 103 -0.19 0.31 3.31
CA ALA A 103 -1.10 -0.27 2.35
C ALA A 103 -0.45 -1.39 1.52
N PRO A 104 -1.22 -2.36 0.98
CA PRO A 104 -0.66 -3.47 0.21
C PRO A 104 0.15 -3.02 -1.01
N GLU A 105 -0.23 -1.93 -1.69
CA GLU A 105 0.54 -1.35 -2.79
C GLU A 105 1.91 -0.80 -2.38
N VAL A 106 2.05 -0.33 -1.14
CA VAL A 106 3.34 0.10 -0.58
C VAL A 106 4.22 -1.12 -0.32
N LEU A 107 3.64 -2.18 0.26
CA LEU A 107 4.33 -3.45 0.54
C LEU A 107 4.75 -4.17 -0.75
N LEU A 108 3.91 -4.12 -1.78
CA LEU A 108 4.16 -4.68 -3.12
C LEU A 108 5.09 -3.81 -3.97
N LYS A 109 5.57 -2.67 -3.45
CA LYS A 109 6.49 -1.75 -4.15
C LYS A 109 5.91 -1.20 -5.45
N VAL A 110 4.62 -0.87 -5.45
CA VAL A 110 3.98 -0.14 -6.56
C VAL A 110 4.57 1.26 -6.64
N VAL A 111 4.98 1.68 -7.83
CA VAL A 111 5.64 2.97 -8.07
C VAL A 111 4.64 4.14 -7.94
N ASN A 112 3.43 3.96 -8.47
CA ASN A 112 2.39 4.98 -8.45
C ASN A 112 1.51 4.80 -7.21
N GLN A 113 1.91 5.42 -6.12
CA GLN A 113 1.14 5.46 -4.88
C GLN A 113 0.26 6.70 -4.86
N THR A 114 -0.95 6.57 -4.33
CA THR A 114 -1.94 7.65 -4.28
C THR A 114 -2.30 7.95 -2.83
N ARG A 115 -3.14 8.98 -2.62
CA ARG A 115 -3.76 9.29 -1.32
C ARG A 115 -4.51 8.10 -0.67
N ALA A 116 -4.84 7.07 -1.45
CA ALA A 116 -5.49 5.86 -0.94
C ALA A 116 -4.64 5.12 0.12
N ILE A 117 -3.31 5.27 0.09
CA ILE A 117 -2.46 4.63 1.10
C ILE A 117 -2.72 5.16 2.51
N ASP A 118 -3.07 6.45 2.64
CA ASP A 118 -3.42 7.05 3.92
C ASP A 118 -4.79 6.56 4.39
N VAL A 119 -5.73 6.36 3.46
CA VAL A 119 -7.07 5.82 3.76
C VAL A 119 -6.96 4.41 4.31
N TRP A 120 -6.06 3.59 3.75
CA TRP A 120 -5.74 2.27 4.30
C TRP A 120 -5.26 2.38 5.75
N SER A 121 -4.30 3.24 6.03
CA SER A 121 -3.77 3.44 7.38
C SER A 121 -4.84 3.90 8.38
N VAL A 122 -5.78 4.77 7.95
CA VAL A 122 -6.97 5.12 8.75
C VAL A 122 -7.84 3.89 9.03
N GLY A 123 -8.01 3.01 8.05
CA GLY A 123 -8.69 1.73 8.22
C GLY A 123 -8.03 0.83 9.27
N VAL A 124 -6.69 0.76 9.28
CA VAL A 124 -5.94 0.04 10.33
C VAL A 124 -6.19 0.66 11.70
N ILE A 125 -6.16 1.99 11.82
CA ILE A 125 -6.48 2.68 13.10
C ILE A 125 -7.90 2.33 13.57
N LEU A 126 -8.88 2.35 12.65
CA LEU A 126 -10.25 1.99 12.96
C LEU A 126 -10.35 0.53 13.42
N LEU A 127 -9.64 -0.38 12.76
CA LEU A 127 -9.58 -1.80 13.12
C LEU A 127 -9.02 -2.00 14.54
N CYS A 128 -7.94 -1.30 14.89
CA CYS A 128 -7.40 -1.30 16.27
C CYS A 128 -8.46 -0.84 17.29
N ILE A 129 -9.21 0.23 16.98
CA ILE A 129 -10.26 0.75 17.86
C ILE A 129 -11.41 -0.25 18.00
N ALA A 130 -11.85 -0.86 16.90
CA ALA A 130 -12.98 -1.77 16.88
C ALA A 130 -12.68 -3.11 17.59
N THR A 131 -11.41 -3.55 17.54
CA THR A 131 -10.98 -4.82 18.14
C THR A 131 -10.40 -4.67 19.54
N GLY A 132 -10.01 -3.44 19.94
CA GLY A 132 -9.29 -3.19 21.18
C GLY A 132 -7.82 -3.64 21.15
N ASN A 133 -7.33 -4.13 20.00
CA ASN A 133 -5.98 -4.67 19.85
C ASN A 133 -5.06 -3.65 19.17
N PHE A 134 -3.99 -3.25 19.86
CA PHE A 134 -2.98 -2.34 19.34
C PHE A 134 -1.57 -2.79 19.73
N PRO A 135 -0.62 -2.90 18.78
CA PRO A 135 -0.81 -2.81 17.33
C PRO A 135 -1.60 -4.03 16.80
N PHE A 136 -2.44 -3.83 15.78
CA PHE A 136 -3.20 -4.94 15.19
C PHE A 136 -2.32 -5.83 14.28
N PHE A 137 -1.48 -5.21 13.45
CA PHE A 137 -0.47 -5.87 12.63
C PHE A 137 0.91 -5.67 13.25
N GLN A 138 1.66 -6.75 13.49
CA GLN A 138 2.92 -6.72 14.23
C GLN A 138 4.03 -7.44 13.46
N SER A 139 4.15 -7.10 12.19
CA SER A 139 5.01 -7.77 11.23
C SER A 139 6.46 -7.26 11.26
N ASN A 140 7.42 -8.17 11.15
CA ASN A 140 8.86 -7.86 11.21
C ASN A 140 9.40 -7.28 9.90
N ASP A 141 8.77 -7.61 8.77
CA ASP A 141 9.12 -7.10 7.45
C ASP A 141 7.90 -6.98 6.53
N ASP A 142 8.14 -6.53 5.30
CA ASP A 142 7.06 -6.29 4.32
C ASP A 142 6.41 -7.61 3.85
N GLN A 143 7.10 -8.76 3.92
CA GLN A 143 6.55 -10.07 3.54
C GLN A 143 5.64 -10.61 4.64
N ASP A 144 6.08 -10.54 5.90
CA ASP A 144 5.25 -10.87 7.06
C ASP A 144 3.97 -10.02 7.07
N ALA A 145 4.08 -8.72 6.77
CA ALA A 145 2.92 -7.83 6.71
C ALA A 145 1.91 -8.24 5.63
N LEU A 146 2.40 -8.64 4.44
CA LEU A 146 1.53 -9.16 3.38
C LEU A 146 0.84 -10.47 3.80
N LEU A 147 1.54 -11.33 4.55
CA LEU A 147 0.97 -12.59 5.04
C LEU A 147 -0.12 -12.35 6.09
N GLU A 148 0.09 -11.40 7.02
CA GLU A 148 -0.94 -11.00 7.99
C GLU A 148 -2.18 -10.40 7.31
N ILE A 149 -2.00 -9.57 6.27
CA ILE A 149 -3.13 -9.06 5.49
C ILE A 149 -3.85 -10.21 4.76
N ALA A 150 -3.08 -11.13 4.17
CA ALA A 150 -3.63 -12.28 3.43
C ALA A 150 -4.40 -13.25 4.34
N SER A 151 -4.06 -13.36 5.62
CA SER A 151 -4.80 -14.22 6.56
C SER A 151 -6.21 -13.69 6.87
N ILE A 152 -6.44 -12.38 6.71
CA ILE A 152 -7.73 -11.73 6.95
C ILE A 152 -8.60 -11.75 5.70
N PHE A 153 -8.05 -11.33 4.56
CA PHE A 153 -8.82 -11.18 3.31
C PHE A 153 -8.80 -12.44 2.44
N GLY A 154 -7.87 -13.36 2.67
CA GLY A 154 -7.66 -14.54 1.86
C GLY A 154 -6.87 -14.27 0.57
N LEU A 155 -6.29 -15.34 0.02
CA LEU A 155 -5.40 -15.28 -1.14
C LEU A 155 -6.10 -14.82 -2.42
N THR A 156 -7.39 -15.12 -2.59
CA THR A 156 -8.15 -14.78 -3.79
C THR A 156 -8.31 -13.28 -3.93
N GLU A 157 -8.72 -12.58 -2.87
CA GLU A 157 -8.89 -11.12 -2.90
C GLU A 157 -7.55 -10.41 -3.01
N MET A 158 -6.51 -10.93 -2.34
CA MET A 158 -5.13 -10.42 -2.48
C MET A 158 -4.64 -10.48 -3.93
N ARG A 159 -4.90 -11.58 -4.64
CA ARG A 159 -4.52 -11.71 -6.07
C ARG A 159 -5.28 -10.73 -6.95
N LYS A 160 -6.60 -10.59 -6.76
CA LYS A 160 -7.42 -9.63 -7.51
C LYS A 160 -6.92 -8.19 -7.30
N ALA A 161 -6.58 -7.83 -6.06
CA ALA A 161 -6.02 -6.51 -5.75
C ALA A 161 -4.65 -6.31 -6.42
N ALA A 162 -3.75 -7.30 -6.34
CA ALA A 162 -2.43 -7.22 -6.97
C ALA A 162 -2.51 -7.03 -8.49
N VAL A 163 -3.42 -7.71 -9.18
CA VAL A 163 -3.66 -7.49 -10.62
C VAL A 163 -4.02 -6.05 -10.90
N LYS A 164 -4.98 -5.47 -10.15
CA LYS A 164 -5.45 -4.08 -10.35
C LYS A 164 -4.34 -3.06 -10.12
N LEU A 165 -3.40 -3.34 -9.23
CA LEU A 165 -2.29 -2.44 -8.90
C LEU A 165 -1.17 -2.47 -9.94
N VAL A 166 -1.03 -3.57 -10.69
CA VAL A 166 0.02 -3.76 -11.70
C VAL A 166 -0.53 -3.57 -13.13
N GLY A 167 -1.86 -3.53 -13.29
CA GLY A 167 -2.56 -3.39 -14.56
C GLY A 167 -2.44 -2.00 -15.18
N PHE A 168 -1.98 -1.99 -16.43
CA PHE A 168 -2.15 -0.94 -17.43
C PHE A 168 -3.63 -0.81 -17.84
#